data_AF-A0A090WDK8-F1
#
_entry.id   AF-A0A090WDK8-F1
#
_cell.length_a   1.000
_cell.length_b   1.000
_cell.length_c   1.000
_cell.angle_alpha   90.00
_cell.angle_beta   90.00
_cell.angle_gamma   90.00
#
_symmetry.space_group_name_H-M   'P 1'
#
loop_
_entity.id
_entity.type
_entity.pdbx_description
1 polymer ?
#
loop_
_entity_poly.entity_id
_entity_poly.type
_entity_poly.pdbx_seq_one_letter_code
_entity_poly.pdbx_strand_id
1 'polypeptide(L)'
;MKKLNKIGYLILLVSICFSCGNKSKTAESNIKEDKAVQQPNIVFILSDDQSWTDYGFMGNENIETPRLDQFASESLTFTRGYVPTPLCSPSLATIITGLYPKDHGIIGNDKVYERKGNRKENRAKAYKPVIEAFEKQTTLPDMLKEKGYLSFQTGKWWHGNYKVGGFDYGMTHGNPNRGGRMVILVYK
;
A
#
# COMPACT_ATOMS: atom_id res chain seq x y z
N MET A 1 -84.94 -18.89 -24.73
CA MET A 1 -83.49 -18.87 -25.03
C MET A 1 -83.15 -17.59 -25.78
N LYS A 2 -82.64 -16.55 -25.09
CA LYS A 2 -82.34 -15.25 -25.70
C LYS A 2 -80.97 -15.33 -26.40
N LYS A 3 -80.95 -15.13 -27.72
CA LYS A 3 -79.73 -15.10 -28.54
C LYS A 3 -78.82 -13.97 -28.06
N LEU A 4 -77.63 -14.30 -27.52
CA LEU A 4 -76.60 -13.29 -27.29
C LEU A 4 -76.09 -12.78 -28.65
N ASN A 5 -76.02 -11.46 -28.79
CA ASN A 5 -75.59 -10.77 -30.01
C ASN A 5 -74.09 -10.98 -30.26
N LYS A 6 -73.70 -11.41 -31.47
CA LYS A 6 -72.29 -11.58 -31.89
C LYS A 6 -71.43 -10.31 -31.70
N ILE A 7 -72.06 -9.14 -31.74
CA ILE A 7 -71.43 -7.84 -31.46
C ILE A 7 -70.91 -7.74 -30.02
N GLY A 8 -71.59 -8.36 -29.06
CA GLY A 8 -71.16 -8.38 -27.65
C GLY A 8 -69.86 -9.18 -27.44
N TYR A 9 -69.68 -10.28 -28.18
CA TYR A 9 -68.45 -11.06 -28.15
C TYR A 9 -67.27 -10.32 -28.76
N LEU A 10 -67.50 -9.53 -29.81
CA LEU A 10 -66.46 -8.74 -30.45
C LEU A 10 -65.98 -7.58 -29.55
N ILE A 11 -66.90 -6.93 -28.83
CA ILE A 11 -66.57 -5.87 -27.87
C ILE A 11 -65.80 -6.41 -26.66
N LEU A 12 -66.15 -7.63 -26.21
CA LEU A 12 -65.42 -8.31 -25.11
C LEU A 12 -63.99 -8.69 -25.53
N LEU A 13 -63.79 -9.17 -26.77
CA LEU A 13 -62.47 -9.51 -27.31
C LEU A 13 -61.58 -8.29 -27.54
N VAL A 14 -62.13 -7.16 -28.00
CA VAL A 14 -61.37 -5.91 -28.18
C VAL A 14 -60.95 -5.31 -26.84
N SER A 15 -61.77 -5.41 -25.79
CA SER A 15 -61.38 -4.94 -24.44
C SER A 15 -60.23 -5.74 -23.82
N ILE A 16 -60.12 -7.04 -24.13
CA ILE A 16 -59.01 -7.88 -23.66
C ILE A 16 -57.70 -7.50 -24.37
N CYS A 17 -57.75 -7.12 -25.66
CA CYS A 17 -56.57 -6.69 -26.41
C CYS A 17 -56.04 -5.30 -25.99
N PHE A 18 -56.90 -4.38 -25.52
CA PHE A 18 -56.46 -3.06 -25.02
C PHE A 18 -55.94 -3.09 -23.56
N SER A 19 -56.12 -4.18 -22.82
CA SER A 19 -55.60 -4.31 -21.45
C SER A 19 -54.11 -4.66 -21.37
N CYS A 20 -53.47 -4.97 -22.50
CA CYS A 20 -52.00 -5.07 -22.63
C CYS A 20 -51.36 -3.79 -23.19
N GLY A 21 -51.97 -2.63 -22.97
CA GLY A 21 -51.35 -1.32 -23.22
C GLY A 21 -50.29 -1.01 -22.16
N ASN A 22 -49.01 -1.06 -22.58
CA ASN A 22 -47.82 -0.53 -21.92
C ASN A 22 -48.05 0.27 -20.61
N LYS A 23 -48.08 -0.43 -19.47
CA LYS A 23 -47.51 0.17 -18.26
C LYS A 23 -46.01 0.14 -18.45
N SER A 24 -45.47 1.23 -18.99
CA SER A 24 -44.09 1.60 -18.69
C SER A 24 -44.02 1.63 -17.17
N LYS A 25 -43.52 0.55 -16.57
CA LYS A 25 -42.99 0.61 -15.23
C LYS A 25 -41.86 1.61 -15.38
N THR A 26 -42.09 2.84 -14.95
CA THR A 26 -41.00 3.68 -14.46
C THR A 26 -40.37 2.85 -13.35
N ALA A 27 -39.44 1.99 -13.73
CA ALA A 27 -38.45 1.49 -12.82
C ALA A 27 -37.73 2.77 -12.42
N GLU A 28 -38.13 3.34 -11.28
CA GLU A 28 -37.17 4.02 -10.44
C GLU A 28 -36.07 2.99 -10.26
N SER A 29 -35.07 3.07 -11.14
CA SER A 29 -33.80 2.47 -10.91
C SER A 29 -33.33 3.13 -9.64
N ASN A 30 -33.61 2.50 -8.51
CA ASN A 30 -32.71 2.50 -7.38
C ASN A 30 -31.40 1.91 -7.92
N ILE A 31 -30.69 2.74 -8.70
CA ILE A 31 -29.27 2.63 -8.88
C ILE A 31 -28.80 2.86 -7.44
N LYS A 32 -28.68 1.77 -6.68
CA LYS A 32 -27.61 1.68 -5.71
C LYS A 32 -26.39 1.99 -6.55
N GLU A 33 -25.97 3.25 -6.50
CA GLU A 33 -24.66 3.66 -6.92
C GLU A 33 -23.76 2.77 -6.08
N ASP A 34 -23.36 1.64 -6.68
CA ASP A 34 -22.33 0.79 -6.16
C ASP A 34 -21.14 1.74 -6.21
N LYS A 35 -20.92 2.48 -5.11
CA LYS A 35 -19.76 3.32 -4.94
C LYS A 35 -18.63 2.32 -5.05
N ALA A 36 -18.12 2.15 -6.27
CA ALA A 36 -16.99 1.30 -6.57
C ALA A 36 -15.97 1.72 -5.53
N VAL A 37 -15.70 0.83 -4.57
CA VAL A 37 -14.83 1.15 -3.44
C VAL A 37 -13.50 1.49 -4.07
N GLN A 38 -13.26 2.78 -4.22
CA GLN A 38 -12.09 3.24 -4.93
C GLN A 38 -10.94 2.88 -4.02
N GLN A 39 -10.09 1.98 -4.51
CA GLN A 39 -8.92 1.54 -3.80
C GLN A 39 -8.12 2.77 -3.33
N PRO A 40 -7.81 2.89 -2.03
CA PRO A 40 -7.19 4.08 -1.48
C PRO A 40 -5.73 4.15 -1.93
N ASN A 41 -5.21 5.37 -2.12
CA ASN A 41 -3.76 5.58 -2.20
C ASN A 41 -3.12 5.33 -0.83
N ILE A 42 -1.89 4.83 -0.81
CA ILE A 42 -1.18 4.48 0.42
C ILE A 42 0.09 5.32 0.51
N VAL A 43 0.19 6.15 1.54
CA VAL A 43 1.38 6.95 1.85
C VAL A 43 2.03 6.37 3.10
N PHE A 44 3.27 5.92 2.99
CA PHE A 44 4.03 5.36 4.11
C PHE A 44 5.26 6.22 4.41
N ILE A 45 5.16 7.00 5.49
CA ILE A 45 6.22 7.89 5.96
C ILE A 45 6.97 7.17 7.08
N LEU A 46 8.28 7.05 6.94
CA LEU A 46 9.14 6.36 7.90
C LEU A 46 10.29 7.26 8.33
N SER A 47 10.36 7.56 9.63
CA SER A 47 11.53 8.22 10.23
C SER A 47 12.63 7.21 10.57
N ASP A 48 13.85 7.70 10.61
CA ASP A 48 15.06 6.92 10.87
C ASP A 48 15.67 7.42 12.19
N ASP A 49 16.03 6.49 13.07
CA ASP A 49 16.58 6.74 14.41
C ASP A 49 15.72 7.66 15.31
N GLN A 50 14.39 7.59 15.18
CA GLN A 50 13.46 8.32 16.06
C GLN A 50 12.87 7.42 17.15
N SER A 51 12.98 7.85 18.40
CA SER A 51 12.41 7.19 19.57
C SER A 51 10.96 7.61 19.81
N TRP A 52 10.20 6.78 20.52
CA TRP A 52 8.83 7.12 20.96
C TRP A 52 8.81 8.33 21.90
N THR A 53 9.93 8.63 22.57
CA THR A 53 10.11 9.82 23.41
C THR A 53 10.31 11.10 22.61
N ASP A 54 10.46 11.05 21.30
CA ASP A 54 10.86 12.20 20.48
C ASP A 54 9.66 12.96 19.88
N TYR A 55 8.49 12.86 20.52
CA TYR A 55 7.24 13.44 20.03
C TYR A 55 6.48 14.15 21.14
N GLY A 56 5.92 15.33 20.83
CA GLY A 56 5.02 16.06 21.72
C GLY A 56 3.77 15.24 22.05
N PHE A 57 3.13 14.64 21.05
CA PHE A 57 1.95 13.77 21.25
C PHE A 57 2.22 12.50 22.08
N MET A 58 3.48 12.11 22.29
CA MET A 58 3.87 11.00 23.18
C MET A 58 4.24 11.48 24.59
N GLY A 59 4.04 12.77 24.90
CA GLY A 59 4.22 13.36 26.22
C GLY A 59 5.58 14.04 26.46
N ASN A 60 6.37 14.31 25.42
CA ASN A 60 7.60 15.07 25.59
C ASN A 60 7.32 16.58 25.68
N GLU A 61 7.64 17.20 26.82
CA GLU A 61 7.41 18.62 27.08
C GLU A 61 8.43 19.56 26.42
N ASN A 62 9.59 19.03 26.00
CA ASN A 62 10.70 19.84 25.45
C ASN A 62 10.79 19.79 23.92
N ILE A 63 10.05 18.89 23.26
CA ILE A 63 10.11 18.69 21.81
C ILE A 63 8.81 19.16 21.18
N GLU A 64 8.93 20.13 20.27
CA GLU A 64 7.80 20.66 19.52
C GLU A 64 7.65 19.94 18.17
N THR A 65 6.57 19.18 18.02
CA THR A 65 6.23 18.47 16.77
C THR A 65 4.84 18.83 16.25
N PRO A 66 4.47 20.12 16.11
CA PRO A 66 3.08 20.55 15.96
C PRO A 66 2.34 19.92 14.76
N ARG A 67 3.06 19.63 13.66
CA ARG A 67 2.49 18.96 12.49
C ARG A 67 2.21 17.47 12.73
N LEU A 68 3.09 16.79 13.47
CA LEU A 68 2.89 15.38 13.82
C LEU A 68 1.89 15.25 14.96
N ASP A 69 1.84 16.22 15.88
CA ASP A 69 0.85 16.26 16.95
C ASP A 69 -0.57 16.45 16.38
N GLN A 70 -0.73 17.34 15.40
CA GLN A 70 -1.96 17.45 14.63
C GLN A 70 -2.28 16.13 13.89
N PHE A 71 -1.30 15.57 13.17
CA PHE A 71 -1.52 14.33 12.43
C PHE A 71 -1.94 13.16 13.35
N ALA A 72 -1.36 13.07 14.54
CA ALA A 72 -1.69 12.06 15.54
C ALA A 72 -3.09 12.25 16.12
N SER A 73 -3.58 13.49 16.29
CA SER A 73 -4.94 13.76 16.78
C SER A 73 -6.03 13.41 15.75
N GLU A 74 -5.67 13.41 14.47
CA GLU A 74 -6.52 13.01 13.34
C GLU A 74 -6.39 11.52 13.00
N SER A 75 -5.52 10.78 13.72
CA SER A 75 -5.15 9.40 13.41
C SER A 75 -5.38 8.43 14.57
N LEU A 76 -5.44 7.13 14.26
CA LEU A 76 -5.26 6.10 15.27
C LEU A 76 -3.78 5.97 15.61
N THR A 77 -3.41 6.24 16.87
CA THR A 77 -2.03 6.16 17.35
C THR A 77 -1.80 4.88 18.16
N PHE A 78 -0.82 4.08 17.75
CA PHE A 78 -0.37 2.91 18.51
C PHE A 78 0.75 3.31 19.46
N THR A 79 0.49 3.34 20.76
CA THR A 79 1.48 3.72 21.79
C THR A 79 2.50 2.62 22.09
N ARG A 80 2.31 1.41 21.53
CA ARG A 80 3.15 0.23 21.74
C ARG A 80 3.48 -0.46 20.41
N GLY A 81 4.27 0.21 19.57
CA GLY A 81 4.86 -0.36 18.36
C GLY A 81 6.28 -0.84 18.62
N TYR A 82 6.63 -2.05 18.16
CA TYR A 82 7.96 -2.63 18.33
C TYR A 82 8.50 -3.11 17.00
N VAL A 83 9.79 -2.87 16.75
CA VAL A 83 10.52 -3.46 15.63
C VAL A 83 11.20 -4.76 16.08
N PRO A 84 11.29 -5.80 15.22
CA PRO A 84 12.00 -7.03 15.59
C PRO A 84 13.50 -6.83 15.82
N THR A 85 14.09 -5.78 15.25
CA THR A 85 15.50 -5.45 15.39
C THR A 85 15.72 -3.94 15.32
N PRO A 86 16.51 -3.34 16.24
CA PRO A 86 16.81 -1.91 16.26
C PRO A 86 17.98 -1.57 15.30
N LEU A 87 17.89 -2.02 14.04
CA LEU A 87 18.90 -1.76 13.00
C LEU A 87 18.21 -1.39 11.68
N CYS A 88 18.73 -0.35 11.01
CA CYS A 88 18.09 0.26 9.84
C CYS A 88 17.82 -0.73 8.69
N SER A 89 18.86 -1.39 8.14
CA SER A 89 18.73 -2.29 6.98
C SER A 89 17.75 -3.44 7.25
N PRO A 90 17.89 -4.21 8.35
CA PRO A 90 16.96 -5.31 8.59
C PRO A 90 15.55 -4.82 8.97
N SER A 91 15.39 -3.68 9.65
CA SER A 91 14.06 -3.08 9.90
C SER A 91 13.33 -2.73 8.60
N LEU A 92 14.04 -2.11 7.63
CA LEU A 92 13.47 -1.82 6.31
C LEU A 92 13.07 -3.09 5.56
N ALA A 93 13.90 -4.13 5.61
CA ALA A 93 13.60 -5.41 4.99
C ALA A 93 12.38 -6.08 5.62
N THR A 94 12.28 -6.07 6.96
CA THR A 94 11.11 -6.54 7.70
C THR A 94 9.85 -5.78 7.29
N ILE A 95 9.89 -4.45 7.23
CA ILE A 95 8.72 -3.62 6.86
C ILE A 95 8.17 -4.00 5.49
N ILE A 96 9.05 -4.18 4.49
CA ILE A 96 8.57 -4.44 3.14
C ILE A 96 8.31 -5.91 2.84
N THR A 97 8.80 -6.86 3.65
CA THR A 97 8.54 -8.30 3.44
C THR A 97 7.51 -8.88 4.41
N GLY A 98 7.29 -8.24 5.55
CA GLY A 98 6.52 -8.80 6.66
C GLY A 98 7.22 -9.96 7.38
N LEU A 99 8.49 -10.24 7.07
CA LEU A 99 9.25 -11.36 7.61
C LEU A 99 10.20 -10.92 8.73
N TYR A 100 10.58 -11.84 9.62
CA TYR A 100 11.63 -11.58 10.59
C TYR A 100 13.03 -11.56 9.94
N PRO A 101 14.03 -10.90 10.54
CA PRO A 101 15.41 -10.85 10.03
C PRO A 101 16.03 -12.19 9.64
N LYS A 102 15.72 -13.24 10.41
CA LYS A 102 16.20 -14.59 10.13
C LYS A 102 15.61 -15.19 8.85
N ASP A 103 14.42 -14.77 8.45
CA ASP A 103 13.65 -15.37 7.36
C ASP A 103 13.94 -14.65 6.03
N HIS A 104 14.07 -13.31 6.05
CA HIS A 104 14.49 -12.55 4.86
C HIS A 104 16.03 -12.43 4.70
N GLY A 105 16.82 -12.88 5.68
CA GLY A 105 18.28 -13.02 5.58
C GLY A 105 19.10 -11.72 5.72
N ILE A 106 18.46 -10.55 5.81
CA ILE A 106 19.11 -9.29 6.18
C ILE A 106 19.16 -9.24 7.71
N ILE A 107 20.31 -9.52 8.31
CA ILE A 107 20.48 -9.62 9.77
C ILE A 107 21.27 -8.46 10.39
N GLY A 108 21.75 -7.52 9.59
CA GLY A 108 22.52 -6.37 10.03
C GLY A 108 22.71 -5.35 8.92
N ASN A 109 23.27 -4.18 9.26
CA ASN A 109 23.54 -3.11 8.28
C ASN A 109 24.70 -3.43 7.33
N ASP A 110 25.63 -4.27 7.78
CA ASP A 110 26.79 -4.74 7.04
C ASP A 110 27.00 -6.23 7.35
N LYS A 111 27.46 -7.01 6.36
CA LYS A 111 28.10 -8.30 6.64
C LYS A 111 29.52 -8.08 7.15
N VAL A 112 30.08 -9.10 7.80
CA VAL A 112 31.53 -9.12 8.08
C VAL A 112 32.27 -9.19 6.73
N TYR A 113 33.20 -8.27 6.51
CA TYR A 113 34.04 -8.22 5.31
C TYR A 113 35.45 -7.73 5.65
N GLU A 114 36.42 -8.00 4.78
CA GLU A 114 37.79 -7.54 4.93
C GLU A 114 37.87 -6.01 4.90
N ARG A 115 38.32 -5.40 6.00
CA ARG A 115 38.37 -3.94 6.14
C ARG A 115 39.65 -3.34 5.59
N LYS A 116 40.70 -4.14 5.37
CA LYS A 116 41.94 -3.69 4.72
C LYS A 116 41.76 -3.54 3.21
N GLY A 117 42.52 -2.63 2.61
CA GLY A 117 42.46 -2.34 1.16
C GLY A 117 41.20 -1.58 0.75
N ASN A 118 40.61 -1.94 -0.40
CA ASN A 118 39.45 -1.25 -0.92
C ASN A 118 38.16 -1.63 -0.17
N ARG A 119 37.91 -0.96 0.96
CA ARG A 119 36.76 -1.19 1.83
C ARG A 119 35.42 -1.18 1.09
N LYS A 120 35.23 -0.26 0.13
CA LYS A 120 33.97 -0.12 -0.60
C LYS A 120 33.70 -1.34 -1.47
N GLU A 121 34.71 -1.81 -2.18
CA GLU A 121 34.62 -2.99 -3.03
C GLU A 121 34.45 -4.27 -2.21
N ASN A 122 35.23 -4.43 -1.13
CA ASN A 122 35.11 -5.60 -0.25
C ASN A 122 33.72 -5.70 0.39
N ARG A 123 33.19 -4.55 0.85
CA ARG A 123 31.82 -4.45 1.35
C ARG A 123 30.81 -4.84 0.28
N ALA A 124 30.91 -4.30 -0.93
CA ALA A 124 29.99 -4.59 -2.02
C ALA A 124 30.02 -6.09 -2.39
N LYS A 125 31.21 -6.71 -2.49
CA LYS A 125 31.37 -8.15 -2.75
C LYS A 125 30.71 -9.00 -1.67
N ALA A 126 30.91 -8.67 -0.39
CA ALA A 126 30.31 -9.41 0.72
C ALA A 126 28.78 -9.26 0.79
N TYR A 127 28.24 -8.11 0.36
CA TYR A 127 26.81 -7.83 0.39
C TYR A 127 26.05 -8.39 -0.82
N LYS A 128 26.72 -8.61 -1.95
CA LYS A 128 26.11 -9.14 -3.17
C LYS A 128 25.24 -10.40 -2.96
N PRO A 129 25.72 -11.50 -2.35
CA PRO A 129 24.89 -12.69 -2.15
C PRO A 129 23.72 -12.47 -1.20
N VAL A 130 23.81 -11.48 -0.31
CA VAL A 130 22.72 -11.11 0.61
C VAL A 130 21.60 -10.43 -0.15
N ILE A 131 21.94 -9.50 -1.04
CA ILE A 131 20.98 -8.81 -1.91
C ILE A 131 20.33 -9.79 -2.88
N GLU A 132 21.12 -10.66 -3.54
CA GLU A 132 20.60 -11.68 -4.46
C GLU A 132 19.64 -12.67 -3.77
N ALA A 133 19.85 -12.95 -2.47
CA ALA A 133 18.92 -13.77 -1.69
C ALA A 133 17.64 -12.99 -1.32
N PHE A 134 17.77 -11.69 -1.03
CA PHE A 134 16.65 -10.82 -0.68
C PHE A 134 15.73 -10.54 -1.87
N GLU A 135 16.27 -10.37 -3.08
CA GLU A 135 15.49 -10.15 -4.32
C GLU A 135 14.52 -11.30 -4.66
N LYS A 136 14.67 -12.46 -4.02
CA LYS A 136 13.76 -13.61 -4.18
C LYS A 136 12.53 -13.53 -3.28
N GLN A 137 12.50 -12.60 -2.32
CA GLN A 137 11.38 -12.44 -1.39
C GLN A 137 10.25 -11.68 -2.07
N THR A 138 9.01 -12.07 -1.80
CA THR A 138 7.85 -11.25 -2.16
C THR A 138 7.77 -10.05 -1.24
N THR A 139 7.65 -8.85 -1.81
CA THR A 139 7.59 -7.60 -1.06
C THR A 139 6.20 -6.95 -1.13
N LEU A 140 5.92 -6.02 -0.22
CA LEU A 140 4.69 -5.25 -0.16
C LEU A 140 4.44 -4.51 -1.49
N PRO A 141 5.44 -3.85 -2.13
CA PRO A 141 5.28 -3.34 -3.48
C PRO A 141 4.85 -4.38 -4.51
N ASP A 142 5.44 -5.59 -4.49
CA ASP A 142 5.03 -6.67 -5.41
C ASP A 142 3.57 -7.06 -5.20
N MET A 143 3.16 -7.25 -3.94
CA MET A 143 1.78 -7.61 -3.58
C MET A 143 0.77 -6.52 -3.95
N LEU A 144 1.16 -5.24 -3.85
CA LEU A 144 0.30 -4.12 -4.24
C LEU A 144 0.22 -3.97 -5.76
N LYS A 145 1.33 -4.24 -6.46
CA LYS A 145 1.38 -4.25 -7.93
C LYS A 145 0.44 -5.28 -8.52
N GLU A 146 0.35 -6.48 -7.94
CA GLU A 146 -0.65 -7.51 -8.33
C GLU A 146 -2.10 -7.00 -8.21
N LYS A 147 -2.35 -6.01 -7.36
CA LYS A 147 -3.66 -5.37 -7.16
C LYS A 147 -3.88 -4.12 -8.03
N GLY A 148 -2.93 -3.79 -8.91
CA GLY A 148 -3.03 -2.67 -9.82
C GLY A 148 -2.51 -1.33 -9.27
N TYR A 149 -1.71 -1.36 -8.20
CA TYR A 149 -1.02 -0.18 -7.69
C TYR A 149 0.31 0.06 -8.40
N LEU A 150 0.72 1.33 -8.45
CA LEU A 150 2.05 1.79 -8.79
C LEU A 150 2.80 2.22 -7.52
N SER A 151 4.06 1.82 -7.40
CA SER A 151 4.86 2.10 -6.21
C SER A 151 6.06 2.99 -6.53
N PHE A 152 6.35 3.94 -5.65
CA PHE A 152 7.47 4.86 -5.76
C PHE A 152 8.20 5.01 -4.42
N GLN A 153 9.50 4.77 -4.45
CA GLN A 153 10.36 4.94 -3.29
C GLN A 153 11.16 6.24 -3.39
N THR A 154 11.14 7.05 -2.34
CA THR A 154 12.11 8.13 -2.17
C THR A 154 12.82 8.03 -0.84
N GLY A 155 14.01 8.63 -0.78
CA GLY A 155 14.78 8.72 0.45
C GLY A 155 15.78 7.59 0.72
N LYS A 156 15.88 7.20 1.99
CA LYS A 156 16.84 6.18 2.45
C LYS A 156 16.39 4.80 1.98
N TRP A 157 17.27 4.05 1.34
CA TRP A 157 17.06 2.64 1.05
C TRP A 157 18.40 1.89 1.14
N TRP A 158 18.48 0.91 2.04
CA TRP A 158 19.75 0.22 2.35
C TRP A 158 20.14 -0.86 1.35
N HIS A 159 19.17 -1.41 0.62
CA HIS A 159 19.38 -2.60 -0.22
C HIS A 159 19.77 -2.26 -1.65
N GLY A 160 20.38 -1.08 -1.87
CA GLY A 160 20.90 -0.68 -3.18
C GLY A 160 19.87 0.04 -4.03
N ASN A 161 19.54 -0.52 -5.19
CA ASN A 161 18.54 0.07 -6.10
C ASN A 161 17.12 -0.12 -5.53
N TYR A 162 16.22 0.84 -5.72
CA TYR A 162 14.82 0.71 -5.29
C TYR A 162 14.15 -0.56 -5.84
N LYS A 163 14.54 -1.02 -7.03
CA LYS A 163 14.00 -2.25 -7.64
C LYS A 163 14.23 -3.50 -6.80
N VAL A 164 15.28 -3.52 -5.97
CA VAL A 164 15.55 -4.61 -5.03
C VAL A 164 14.41 -4.78 -4.01
N GLY A 165 13.71 -3.69 -3.69
CA GLY A 165 12.54 -3.72 -2.81
C GLY A 165 11.21 -3.85 -3.55
N GLY A 166 11.20 -4.21 -4.83
CA GLY A 166 9.98 -4.38 -5.63
C GLY A 166 9.31 -3.09 -6.13
N PHE A 167 9.90 -1.91 -5.85
CA PHE A 167 9.30 -0.64 -6.26
C PHE A 167 9.35 -0.42 -7.79
N ASP A 168 8.27 0.12 -8.37
CA ASP A 168 8.20 0.41 -9.81
C ASP A 168 9.08 1.61 -10.19
N TYR A 169 9.11 2.60 -9.31
CA TYR A 169 9.87 3.82 -9.45
C TYR A 169 10.63 4.14 -8.17
N GLY A 170 11.69 4.94 -8.27
CA GLY A 170 12.28 5.50 -7.07
C GLY A 170 13.53 6.34 -7.28
N MET A 171 13.95 7.00 -6.20
CA MET A 171 15.12 7.90 -6.19
C MET A 171 16.41 7.20 -5.77
N THR A 172 16.35 6.07 -5.07
CA THR A 172 17.55 5.37 -4.63
C THR A 172 18.07 4.44 -5.72
N HIS A 173 19.25 4.79 -6.26
CA HIS A 173 19.89 4.03 -7.33
C HIS A 173 21.02 3.12 -6.83
N GLY A 174 21.22 3.03 -5.50
CA GLY A 174 22.38 2.35 -4.89
C GLY A 174 23.67 3.18 -4.89
N ASN A 175 23.60 4.49 -5.15
CA ASN A 175 24.75 5.38 -5.11
C ASN A 175 24.96 5.97 -3.70
N PRO A 176 26.08 5.66 -3.01
CA PRO A 176 26.33 6.13 -1.65
C PRO A 176 26.54 7.66 -1.54
N ASN A 177 26.74 8.37 -2.64
CA ASN A 177 26.95 9.81 -2.64
C ASN A 177 25.65 10.63 -2.60
N ARG A 178 24.48 9.97 -2.70
CA ARG A 178 23.17 10.62 -2.65
C ARG A 178 22.48 10.19 -1.34
N GLY A 179 22.73 10.94 -0.27
CA GLY A 179 22.04 10.75 1.01
C GLY A 179 20.53 10.97 0.87
N GLY A 180 19.72 10.24 1.64
CA GLY A 180 18.26 10.37 1.60
C GLY A 180 17.61 9.99 2.92
N ARG A 181 16.41 10.52 3.18
CA ARG A 181 15.48 10.19 4.29
C ARG A 181 14.20 9.61 3.68
N MET A 182 13.73 8.46 4.17
CA MET A 182 12.76 7.59 3.48
C MET A 182 11.31 8.11 3.49
N VAL A 183 10.70 8.15 2.30
CA VAL A 183 9.25 8.21 2.12
C VAL A 183 8.90 7.19 1.04
N ILE A 184 8.03 6.23 1.37
CA ILE A 184 7.44 5.35 0.36
C ILE A 184 6.08 5.94 -0.01
N LEU A 185 5.88 6.13 -1.31
CA LEU A 185 4.60 6.53 -1.86
C LEU A 185 4.08 5.41 -2.72
N VAL A 186 2.89 4.89 -2.43
CA VAL A 186 2.20 3.93 -3.31
C VAL A 186 0.92 4.59 -3.82
N TYR A 187 0.85 4.75 -5.14
CA TYR A 187 -0.26 5.38 -5.85
C TYR A 187 -0.99 4.34 -6.68
N LYS A 188 -2.17 4.69 -7.19
CA LYS A 188 -2.76 4.01 -8.34
C LYS A 188 -2.27 4.63 -9.65
#